data_AF-A0A6A8AFG1-F1
#
_entry.id   AF-A0A6A8AFG1-F1
#
_cell.length_a   1.000
_cell.length_b   1.000
_cell.length_c   1.000
_cell.angle_alpha   90.00
_cell.angle_beta   90.00
_cell.angle_gamma   90.00
#
_symmetry.space_group_name_H-M   'P 1'
#
loop_
_entity.id
_entity.type
_entity.pdbx_description
1 polymer ?
#
loop_
_entity_poly.entity_id
_entity_poly.type
_entity_poly.pdbx_seq_one_letter_code
_entity_poly.pdbx_strand_id
1 'polypeptide(L)'
;MPAEEYKDIIAFASDFSNNDTSIVDRVRQMAADPPTDIESIGFYGAEDYPPRHRLFLATVSLLDNNQKLYSVEDKYTAEIFSIWQDDGIIDEKTLPAAAKAVFGPLITGVEPPGGVQQYHGLVWEKYDEATKELEKALADNGRVLLSIDATDGDTMLFALVSPEIADRWRDKALSEHQGYYSGARSPMWDRFWLYLNYSTRGMMAAEDRKGIPPGTSERPDAIPFAK
;
A
#
# COMPACT_ATOMS: atom_id res chain seq x y z
N MET A 1 16.51 16.10 -22.81
CA MET A 1 15.49 16.84 -22.03
C MET A 1 15.18 15.99 -20.80
N PRO A 2 15.40 16.49 -19.58
CA PRO A 2 15.17 15.74 -18.34
C PRO A 2 13.75 15.13 -18.23
N ALA A 3 12.75 15.77 -18.84
CA ALA A 3 11.36 15.29 -18.83
C ALA A 3 11.12 13.93 -19.52
N GLU A 4 11.94 13.54 -20.51
CA GLU A 4 11.83 12.22 -21.16
C GLU A 4 12.34 11.08 -20.26
N GLU A 5 13.28 11.37 -19.36
CA GLU A 5 13.87 10.40 -18.42
C GLU A 5 12.88 10.02 -17.31
N TYR A 6 11.95 10.92 -16.98
CA TYR A 6 10.98 10.76 -15.89
C TYR A 6 9.53 10.70 -16.36
N LYS A 7 9.32 10.43 -17.66
CA LYS A 7 7.98 10.39 -18.29
C LYS A 7 7.04 9.40 -17.57
N ASP A 8 7.59 8.32 -17.04
CA ASP A 8 6.86 7.27 -16.35
C ASP A 8 6.48 7.69 -14.92
N ILE A 9 7.35 8.39 -14.18
CA ILE A 9 6.98 8.97 -12.88
C ILE A 9 5.90 10.05 -13.05
N ILE A 10 5.98 10.86 -14.11
CA ILE A 10 4.93 11.85 -14.44
C ILE A 10 3.61 11.15 -14.81
N ALA A 11 3.66 10.07 -15.60
CA ALA A 11 2.48 9.29 -15.94
C ALA A 11 1.85 8.61 -14.72
N PHE A 12 2.69 8.09 -13.81
CA PHE A 12 2.26 7.54 -12.53
C PHE A 12 1.52 8.60 -11.70
N ALA A 13 2.09 9.79 -11.56
CA ALA A 13 1.43 10.90 -10.87
C ALA A 13 0.08 11.26 -11.51
N SER A 14 0.01 11.26 -12.84
CA SER A 14 -1.23 11.52 -13.58
C SER A 14 -2.30 10.49 -13.28
N ASP A 15 -1.98 9.21 -13.37
CA ASP A 15 -2.97 8.14 -13.17
C ASP A 15 -3.43 8.10 -11.71
N PHE A 16 -2.51 8.18 -10.74
CA PHE A 16 -2.84 8.06 -9.32
C PHE A 16 -3.47 9.33 -8.72
N SER A 17 -3.37 10.47 -9.40
CA SER A 17 -4.07 11.70 -9.01
C SER A 17 -5.43 11.90 -9.70
N ASN A 18 -5.82 10.98 -10.60
CA ASN A 18 -6.95 11.15 -11.52
C ASN A 18 -6.80 12.39 -12.42
N ASN A 19 -5.61 12.56 -13.02
CA ASN A 19 -5.21 13.66 -13.88
C ASN A 19 -5.33 15.05 -13.23
N ASP A 20 -5.03 15.14 -11.93
CA ASP A 20 -4.99 16.42 -11.24
C ASP A 20 -3.83 17.26 -11.80
N THR A 21 -4.19 18.27 -12.62
CA THR A 21 -3.21 19.12 -13.30
C THR A 21 -2.23 19.80 -12.35
N SER A 22 -2.65 20.13 -11.12
CA SER A 22 -1.79 20.80 -10.15
C SER A 22 -0.68 19.88 -9.65
N ILE A 23 -1.02 18.61 -9.36
CA ILE A 23 -0.06 17.57 -8.97
C ILE A 23 0.86 17.25 -10.14
N VAL A 24 0.31 17.02 -11.33
CA VAL A 24 1.10 16.65 -12.52
C VAL A 24 2.11 17.75 -12.89
N ASP A 25 1.69 19.02 -12.85
CA ASP A 25 2.60 20.13 -13.13
C ASP A 25 3.67 20.29 -12.06
N ARG A 26 3.35 20.03 -10.79
CA ARG A 26 4.36 20.00 -9.72
C ARG A 26 5.37 18.88 -9.92
N VAL A 27 4.95 17.68 -10.30
CA VAL A 27 5.87 16.57 -10.63
C VAL A 27 6.74 16.90 -11.83
N ARG A 28 6.21 17.58 -12.86
CA ARG A 28 7.01 18.05 -14.00
C ARG A 28 8.09 19.05 -13.58
N GLN A 29 7.78 19.95 -12.64
CA GLN A 29 8.77 20.88 -12.08
C GLN A 29 9.86 20.12 -11.32
N MET A 30 9.49 19.18 -10.44
CA MET A 30 10.44 18.33 -9.72
C MET A 30 11.26 17.45 -10.69
N ALA A 31 10.70 17.01 -11.81
CA ALA A 31 11.42 16.25 -12.82
C ALA A 31 12.48 17.08 -13.56
N ALA A 32 12.29 18.39 -13.66
CA ALA A 32 13.28 19.30 -14.23
C ALA A 32 14.42 19.60 -13.23
N ASP A 33 14.12 19.58 -11.93
CA ASP A 33 15.07 19.81 -10.84
C ASP A 33 14.74 18.91 -9.63
N PRO A 34 15.23 17.65 -9.60
CA PRO A 34 14.87 16.68 -8.57
C PRO A 34 15.24 17.11 -7.15
N PRO A 35 14.29 17.08 -6.19
CA PRO A 35 14.45 17.68 -4.86
C PRO A 35 15.53 16.99 -4.05
N THR A 36 16.45 17.76 -3.47
CA THR A 36 17.59 17.28 -2.66
C THR A 36 17.38 17.41 -1.15
N ASP A 37 16.40 18.21 -0.72
CA ASP A 37 16.07 18.41 0.70
C ASP A 37 15.02 17.40 1.19
N ILE A 38 15.14 17.07 2.47
CA ILE A 38 14.33 16.05 3.14
C ILE A 38 12.85 16.41 3.18
N GLU A 39 12.51 17.70 3.33
CA GLU A 39 11.13 18.18 3.38
C GLU A 39 10.42 17.98 2.04
N SER A 40 11.11 18.25 0.93
CA SER A 40 10.55 18.07 -0.41
C SER A 40 10.51 16.61 -0.84
N ILE A 41 11.45 15.77 -0.37
CA ILE A 41 11.44 14.33 -0.65
C ILE A 41 10.35 13.62 0.18
N GLY A 42 10.21 14.00 1.45
CA GLY A 42 9.25 13.43 2.41
C GLY A 42 9.67 12.09 3.02
N PHE A 43 10.91 11.64 2.80
CA PHE A 43 11.45 10.40 3.38
C PHE A 43 12.81 10.67 4.04
N TYR A 44 12.92 10.36 5.33
CA TYR A 44 14.14 10.59 6.09
C TYR A 44 15.31 9.71 5.60
N GLY A 45 16.48 10.32 5.37
CA GLY A 45 17.70 9.62 4.93
C GLY A 45 17.80 9.38 3.42
N ALA A 46 16.87 9.93 2.63
CA ALA A 46 16.84 9.80 1.18
C ALA A 46 17.58 10.93 0.43
N GLU A 47 18.18 11.90 1.13
CA GLU A 47 18.82 13.08 0.54
C GLU A 47 19.98 12.73 -0.42
N ASP A 48 20.71 11.65 -0.10
CA ASP A 48 21.84 11.16 -0.89
C ASP A 48 21.43 10.11 -1.95
N TYR A 49 20.14 9.82 -2.09
CA TYR A 49 19.67 8.84 -3.08
C TYR A 49 19.79 9.38 -4.51
N PRO A 50 19.85 8.51 -5.53
CA PRO A 50 19.85 8.92 -6.93
C PRO A 50 18.67 9.83 -7.27
N PRO A 51 18.83 10.83 -8.17
CA PRO A 51 17.79 11.81 -8.49
C PRO A 51 16.44 11.19 -8.85
N ARG A 52 16.44 10.10 -9.62
CA ARG A 52 15.22 9.37 -10.00
C ARG A 52 14.47 8.80 -8.79
N HIS A 53 15.20 8.26 -7.82
CA HIS A 53 14.61 7.68 -6.62
C HIS A 53 14.05 8.79 -5.72
N ARG A 54 14.79 9.89 -5.52
CA ARG A 54 14.29 11.08 -4.81
C ARG A 54 13.03 11.66 -5.46
N LEU A 55 13.01 11.74 -6.80
CA LEU A 55 11.84 12.19 -7.54
C LEU A 55 10.63 11.28 -7.36
N PHE A 56 10.82 9.96 -7.39
CA PHE A 56 9.73 9.01 -7.14
C PHE A 56 9.19 9.18 -5.72
N LEU A 57 10.06 9.23 -4.70
CA LEU A 57 9.67 9.45 -3.31
C LEU A 57 8.93 10.78 -3.11
N ALA A 58 9.44 11.87 -3.67
CA ALA A 58 8.77 13.18 -3.63
C ALA A 58 7.39 13.14 -4.32
N THR A 59 7.24 12.35 -5.39
CA THR A 59 5.96 12.15 -6.08
C THR A 59 4.97 11.39 -5.18
N VAL A 60 5.43 10.36 -4.49
CA VAL A 60 4.62 9.61 -3.51
C VAL A 60 4.17 10.52 -2.37
N SER A 61 5.10 11.28 -1.77
CA SER A 61 4.80 12.25 -0.71
C SER A 61 3.79 13.30 -1.17
N LEU A 62 3.91 13.78 -2.42
CA LEU A 62 2.95 14.74 -2.99
C LEU A 62 1.55 14.13 -3.15
N LEU A 63 1.45 12.88 -3.61
CA LEU A 63 0.17 12.18 -3.75
C LEU A 63 -0.48 11.94 -2.38
N ASP A 64 0.29 11.50 -1.39
CA ASP A 64 -0.18 11.25 -0.03
C ASP A 64 -0.66 12.54 0.65
N ASN A 65 0.13 13.62 0.58
CA ASN A 65 -0.24 14.93 1.12
C ASN A 65 -1.52 15.53 0.49
N ASN A 66 -1.91 15.05 -0.70
CA ASN A 66 -3.14 15.45 -1.39
C ASN A 66 -4.24 14.38 -1.29
N GLN A 67 -4.13 13.46 -0.33
CA GLN A 67 -5.12 12.41 -0.04
C GLN A 67 -5.46 11.55 -1.27
N LYS A 68 -4.47 11.32 -2.14
CA LYS A 68 -4.60 10.41 -3.29
C LYS A 68 -4.18 8.99 -2.95
N LEU A 69 -3.50 8.81 -1.83
CA LEU A 69 -3.09 7.53 -1.26
C LEU A 69 -3.66 7.40 0.15
N TYR A 70 -3.74 6.17 0.63
CA TYR A 70 -3.96 5.86 2.04
C TYR A 70 -2.64 5.42 2.65
N SER A 71 -2.07 6.23 3.54
CA SER A 71 -0.87 5.90 4.30
C SER A 71 -1.23 5.42 5.71
N VAL A 72 -0.50 4.43 6.21
CA VAL A 72 -0.62 3.96 7.58
C VAL A 72 0.73 3.47 8.12
N GLU A 73 1.17 4.03 9.24
CA GLU A 73 2.37 3.58 9.95
C GLU A 73 2.14 2.22 10.63
N ASP A 74 3.20 1.43 10.78
CA ASP A 74 3.17 0.06 11.27
C ASP A 74 2.35 -0.14 12.56
N LYS A 75 2.52 0.75 13.56
CA LYS A 75 1.82 0.77 14.85
C LYS A 75 0.33 1.11 14.75
N TYR A 76 -0.10 1.73 13.65
CA TYR A 76 -1.49 2.12 13.38
C TYR A 76 -2.13 1.30 12.24
N THR A 77 -1.45 0.26 11.75
CA THR A 77 -1.90 -0.51 10.57
C THR A 77 -3.35 -0.98 10.63
N ALA A 78 -3.85 -1.36 11.80
CA ALA A 78 -5.26 -1.76 11.97
C ALA A 78 -6.27 -0.62 11.68
N GLU A 79 -5.88 0.65 11.81
CA GLU A 79 -6.74 1.83 11.58
C GLU A 79 -7.11 2.02 10.09
N ILE A 80 -6.38 1.37 9.16
CA ILE A 80 -6.72 1.41 7.73
C ILE A 80 -8.15 0.94 7.47
N PHE A 81 -8.62 -0.01 8.28
CA PHE A 81 -9.97 -0.58 8.15
C PHE A 81 -11.06 0.42 8.54
N SER A 82 -10.85 1.19 9.61
CA SER A 82 -11.77 2.28 9.96
C SER A 82 -11.74 3.40 8.92
N ILE A 83 -10.56 3.75 8.41
CA ILE A 83 -10.41 4.78 7.37
C ILE A 83 -11.17 4.36 6.10
N TRP A 84 -10.98 3.12 5.64
CA TRP A 84 -11.72 2.60 4.48
C TRP A 84 -13.21 2.48 4.73
N GLN A 85 -13.65 2.18 5.95
CA GLN A 85 -15.07 2.17 6.27
C GLN A 85 -15.68 3.58 6.23
N ASP A 86 -15.01 4.56 6.84
CA ASP A 86 -15.49 5.96 6.90
C ASP A 86 -15.57 6.60 5.50
N ASP A 87 -14.64 6.23 4.61
CA ASP A 87 -14.63 6.65 3.21
C ASP A 87 -15.58 5.85 2.31
N GLY A 88 -16.32 4.88 2.87
CA GLY A 88 -17.27 4.04 2.12
C GLY A 88 -16.62 3.09 1.12
N ILE A 89 -15.35 2.73 1.34
CA ILE A 89 -14.59 1.77 0.52
C ILE A 89 -14.99 0.34 0.87
N ILE A 90 -15.19 0.08 2.17
CA ILE A 90 -15.67 -1.20 2.69
C ILE A 90 -16.85 -0.96 3.63
N ASP A 91 -17.69 -1.98 3.80
CA ASP A 91 -18.73 -2.02 4.83
C ASP A 91 -18.70 -3.40 5.49
N GLU A 92 -18.44 -3.45 6.80
CA GLU A 92 -18.40 -4.69 7.59
C GLU A 92 -19.66 -5.55 7.40
N LYS A 93 -20.81 -4.91 7.17
CA LYS A 93 -22.09 -5.62 7.02
C LYS A 93 -22.18 -6.38 5.71
N THR A 94 -21.45 -5.94 4.70
CA THR A 94 -21.45 -6.52 3.35
C THR A 94 -20.17 -7.26 3.00
N LEU A 95 -19.18 -7.28 3.90
CA LEU A 95 -17.95 -8.03 3.66
C LEU A 95 -18.25 -9.53 3.45
N PRO A 96 -17.55 -10.17 2.50
CA PRO A 96 -17.59 -11.62 2.35
C PRO A 96 -17.13 -12.36 3.61
N ALA A 97 -17.41 -13.66 3.69
CA ALA A 97 -17.40 -14.40 4.96
C ALA A 97 -16.02 -14.49 5.63
N ALA A 98 -14.96 -14.82 4.89
CA ALA A 98 -13.60 -14.88 5.43
C ALA A 98 -13.06 -13.48 5.74
N ALA A 99 -13.27 -12.50 4.85
CA ALA A 99 -12.91 -11.11 5.09
C ALA A 99 -13.58 -10.54 6.35
N LYS A 100 -14.88 -10.80 6.54
CA LYS A 100 -15.62 -10.40 7.73
C LYS A 100 -15.11 -11.12 8.98
N ALA A 101 -14.81 -12.41 8.90
CA ALA A 101 -14.31 -13.18 10.04
C ALA A 101 -12.91 -12.72 10.50
N VAL A 102 -12.02 -12.36 9.57
CA VAL A 102 -10.63 -11.97 9.84
C VAL A 102 -10.47 -10.47 10.09
N PHE A 103 -11.24 -9.61 9.42
CA PHE A 103 -11.07 -8.15 9.54
C PHE A 103 -12.22 -7.47 10.28
N GLY A 104 -13.39 -8.10 10.42
CA GLY A 104 -14.54 -7.55 11.14
C GLY A 104 -14.25 -7.07 12.57
N PRO A 105 -13.51 -7.83 13.40
CA PRO A 105 -13.10 -7.39 14.73
C PRO A 105 -12.26 -6.10 14.70
N LEU A 106 -11.39 -5.96 13.70
CA LEU A 106 -10.55 -4.76 13.51
C LEU A 106 -11.35 -3.56 13.03
N ILE A 107 -12.35 -3.79 12.18
CA ILE A 107 -13.23 -2.73 11.66
C ILE A 107 -14.18 -2.19 12.75
N THR A 108 -14.74 -3.08 13.58
CA THR A 108 -15.76 -2.73 14.57
C THR A 108 -15.20 -2.37 15.94
N GLY A 109 -13.94 -2.69 16.21
CA GLY A 109 -13.31 -2.53 17.52
C GLY A 109 -13.88 -3.48 18.58
N VAL A 110 -14.52 -4.57 18.16
CA VAL A 110 -15.13 -5.59 19.05
C VAL A 110 -14.21 -6.79 19.18
N GLU A 111 -14.17 -7.39 20.38
CA GLU A 111 -13.40 -8.60 20.64
C GLU A 111 -13.84 -9.77 19.72
N PRO A 112 -12.91 -10.54 19.16
CA PRO A 112 -13.25 -11.64 18.28
C PRO A 112 -14.09 -12.72 19.00
N PRO A 113 -15.08 -13.33 18.32
CA PRO A 113 -15.88 -14.41 18.89
C PRO A 113 -14.99 -15.61 19.30
N GLY A 114 -15.28 -16.21 20.45
CA GLY A 114 -14.54 -17.39 20.92
C GLY A 114 -13.20 -17.08 21.61
N GLY A 115 -12.86 -15.79 21.74
CA GLY A 115 -11.65 -15.31 22.39
C GLY A 115 -10.40 -15.40 21.51
N VAL A 116 -9.35 -14.74 21.96
CA VAL A 116 -8.10 -14.51 21.20
C VAL A 116 -7.44 -15.80 20.69
N GLN A 117 -7.44 -16.88 21.46
CA GLN A 117 -6.81 -18.15 21.03
C GLN A 117 -7.51 -18.81 19.85
N GLN A 118 -8.85 -18.81 19.82
CA GLN A 118 -9.61 -19.35 18.69
C GLN A 118 -9.45 -18.47 17.47
N TYR A 119 -9.38 -17.15 17.69
CA TYR A 119 -9.14 -16.18 16.65
C TYR A 119 -7.78 -16.35 15.97
N HIS A 120 -6.70 -16.63 16.71
CA HIS A 120 -5.40 -16.96 16.10
C HIS A 120 -5.49 -18.16 15.15
N GLY A 121 -6.25 -19.18 15.54
CA GLY A 121 -6.56 -20.34 14.71
C GLY A 121 -7.19 -19.93 13.39
N LEU A 122 -8.29 -19.18 13.49
CA LEU A 122 -9.07 -18.69 12.36
C LEU A 122 -8.25 -17.80 11.43
N VAL A 123 -7.59 -16.77 11.98
CA VAL A 123 -6.81 -15.81 11.19
C VAL A 123 -5.74 -16.53 10.39
N TRP A 124 -4.97 -17.42 11.01
CA TRP A 124 -3.90 -18.14 10.31
C TRP A 124 -4.42 -19.06 9.20
N GLU A 125 -5.60 -19.65 9.36
CA GLU A 125 -6.21 -20.51 8.33
C GLU A 125 -6.83 -19.68 7.20
N LYS A 126 -7.41 -18.53 7.54
CA LYS A 126 -8.30 -17.76 6.66
C LYS A 126 -7.69 -16.48 6.10
N TYR A 127 -6.49 -16.08 6.52
CA TYR A 127 -5.90 -14.80 6.11
C TYR A 127 -5.80 -14.65 4.58
N ASP A 128 -5.26 -15.66 3.87
CA ASP A 128 -5.15 -15.63 2.40
C ASP A 128 -6.51 -15.58 1.71
N GLU A 129 -7.50 -16.32 2.21
CA GLU A 129 -8.87 -16.28 1.68
C GLU A 129 -9.52 -14.90 1.94
N ALA A 130 -9.31 -14.34 3.13
CA ALA A 130 -9.84 -13.05 3.55
C ALA A 130 -9.26 -11.88 2.73
N THR A 131 -7.96 -11.88 2.43
CA THR A 131 -7.35 -10.84 1.59
C THR A 131 -7.86 -10.91 0.15
N LYS A 132 -8.01 -12.12 -0.41
CA LYS A 132 -8.61 -12.32 -1.75
C LYS A 132 -10.07 -11.88 -1.81
N GLU A 133 -10.86 -12.20 -0.78
CA GLU A 133 -12.23 -11.74 -0.66
C GLU A 133 -12.34 -10.23 -0.55
N LEU A 134 -11.44 -9.60 0.22
CA LEU A 134 -11.37 -8.14 0.34
C LEU A 134 -11.03 -7.49 -1.01
N GLU A 135 -9.98 -7.95 -1.69
CA GLU A 135 -9.63 -7.47 -3.03
C GLU A 135 -10.79 -7.63 -4.02
N LYS A 136 -11.49 -8.77 -3.97
CA LYS A 136 -12.67 -8.99 -4.80
C LYS A 136 -13.80 -8.02 -4.48
N ALA A 137 -14.09 -7.77 -3.20
CA ALA A 137 -15.13 -6.83 -2.79
C ALA A 137 -14.83 -5.40 -3.27
N LEU A 138 -13.56 -4.99 -3.27
CA LEU A 138 -13.13 -3.72 -3.85
C LEU A 138 -13.33 -3.70 -5.38
N ALA A 139 -12.93 -4.79 -6.05
CA ALA A 139 -13.05 -4.93 -7.50
C ALA A 139 -14.51 -4.93 -7.98
N ASP A 140 -15.41 -5.57 -7.24
CA ASP A 140 -16.85 -5.58 -7.51
C ASP A 140 -17.47 -4.16 -7.40
N ASN A 141 -16.78 -3.23 -6.70
CA ASN A 141 -17.10 -1.80 -6.63
C ASN A 141 -16.28 -0.93 -7.62
N GLY A 142 -15.61 -1.56 -8.59
CA GLY A 142 -14.86 -0.87 -9.64
C GLY A 142 -13.50 -0.30 -9.19
N ARG A 143 -12.99 -0.73 -8.03
CA ARG A 143 -11.70 -0.29 -7.49
C ARG A 143 -10.74 -1.46 -7.36
N VAL A 144 -9.48 -1.23 -7.64
CA VAL A 144 -8.42 -2.20 -7.46
C VAL A 144 -7.42 -1.65 -6.45
N LEU A 145 -7.14 -2.46 -5.43
CA LEU A 145 -6.12 -2.14 -4.44
C LEU A 145 -4.74 -2.42 -5.01
N LEU A 146 -3.84 -1.45 -4.86
CA LEU A 146 -2.40 -1.60 -5.05
C LEU A 146 -1.67 -1.11 -3.81
N SER A 147 -0.44 -1.56 -3.63
CA SER A 147 0.50 -0.96 -2.69
C SER A 147 1.55 -0.12 -3.42
N ILE A 148 1.92 1.01 -2.85
CA ILE A 148 3.06 1.81 -3.29
C ILE A 148 4.26 1.44 -2.42
N ASP A 149 5.20 0.73 -3.01
CA ASP A 149 6.43 0.32 -2.35
C ASP A 149 7.46 1.44 -2.52
N ALA A 150 7.42 2.42 -1.62
CA ALA A 150 8.28 3.59 -1.66
C ALA A 150 9.67 3.30 -1.08
N THR A 151 9.70 2.72 0.11
CA THR A 151 10.91 2.37 0.86
C THR A 151 10.65 1.16 1.77
N ASP A 152 11.73 0.64 2.38
CA ASP A 152 11.65 -0.33 3.48
C ASP A 152 11.33 0.33 4.85
N GLY A 153 10.63 1.49 4.82
CA GLY A 153 10.21 2.23 6.02
C GLY A 153 9.11 1.53 6.81
N ASP A 154 8.55 2.18 7.82
CA ASP A 154 7.48 1.66 8.68
C ASP A 154 6.07 2.01 8.17
N THR A 155 5.95 2.74 7.08
CA THR A 155 4.67 3.19 6.52
C THR A 155 4.26 2.34 5.32
N MET A 156 3.03 1.82 5.33
CA MET A 156 2.39 1.26 4.14
C MET A 156 1.57 2.31 3.42
N LEU A 157 1.68 2.33 2.09
CA LEU A 157 0.91 3.20 1.21
C LEU A 157 0.03 2.34 0.31
N PHE A 158 -1.26 2.62 0.31
CA PHE A 158 -2.24 1.97 -0.54
C PHE A 158 -2.84 2.95 -1.54
N ALA A 159 -3.15 2.43 -2.72
CA ALA A 159 -3.88 3.16 -3.73
C ALA A 159 -5.13 2.37 -4.14
N LEU A 160 -6.26 3.05 -4.25
CA LEU A 160 -7.48 2.51 -4.82
C LEU A 160 -7.67 3.15 -6.20
N VAL A 161 -7.42 2.38 -7.24
CA VAL A 161 -7.40 2.86 -8.63
C VAL A 161 -8.42 2.13 -9.49
N SER A 162 -8.66 2.61 -10.71
CA SER A 162 -9.48 1.85 -11.67
C SER A 162 -8.74 0.60 -12.16
N PRO A 163 -9.45 -0.40 -12.72
CA PRO A 163 -8.83 -1.58 -13.31
C PRO A 163 -7.79 -1.25 -14.40
N GLU A 164 -8.06 -0.24 -15.23
CA GLU A 164 -7.16 0.15 -16.32
C GLU A 164 -5.83 0.71 -15.79
N ILE A 165 -5.88 1.50 -14.71
CA ILE A 165 -4.69 2.00 -14.03
C ILE A 165 -3.95 0.82 -13.37
N ALA A 166 -4.68 -0.10 -12.73
CA ALA A 166 -4.06 -1.25 -12.11
C ALA A 166 -3.33 -2.15 -13.13
N ASP A 167 -3.93 -2.43 -14.28
CA ASP A 167 -3.32 -3.23 -15.35
C ASP A 167 -2.02 -2.61 -15.86
N ARG A 168 -1.94 -1.27 -15.86
CA ARG A 168 -0.76 -0.54 -16.29
C ARG A 168 0.38 -0.61 -15.27
N TRP A 169 0.05 -0.44 -13.98
CA TRP A 169 1.03 -0.16 -12.93
C TRP A 169 1.33 -1.32 -11.99
N ARG A 170 0.48 -2.35 -11.95
CA ARG A 170 0.69 -3.51 -11.10
C ARG A 170 2.06 -4.14 -11.38
N ASP A 171 2.83 -4.26 -10.29
CA ASP A 171 4.16 -4.85 -10.27
C ASP A 171 5.10 -4.17 -11.28
N LYS A 172 5.15 -2.83 -11.22
CA LYS A 172 6.06 -1.97 -11.99
C LYS A 172 6.96 -1.14 -11.10
N ALA A 173 8.27 -1.25 -11.31
CA ALA A 173 9.25 -0.38 -10.69
C ALA A 173 9.27 1.00 -11.37
N LEU A 174 9.38 2.04 -10.56
CA LEU A 174 9.59 3.43 -10.94
C LEU A 174 10.98 3.93 -10.54
N SER A 175 11.63 3.29 -9.55
CA SER A 175 13.03 3.57 -9.22
C SER A 175 13.72 2.34 -8.67
N GLU A 176 15.05 2.37 -8.70
CA GLU A 176 15.88 1.38 -8.03
C GLU A 176 16.98 2.09 -7.24
N HIS A 177 17.26 1.59 -6.04
CA HIS A 177 18.41 2.00 -5.25
C HIS A 177 18.96 0.81 -4.45
N GLN A 178 20.25 0.51 -4.63
CA GLN A 178 20.95 -0.57 -3.92
C GLN A 178 20.27 -1.95 -4.04
N GLY A 179 19.69 -2.25 -5.20
CA GLY A 179 18.99 -3.49 -5.50
C GLY A 179 17.51 -3.49 -5.10
N TYR A 180 17.02 -2.45 -4.42
CA TYR A 180 15.62 -2.33 -4.03
C TYR A 180 14.80 -1.62 -5.12
N TYR A 181 13.76 -2.29 -5.62
CA TYR A 181 12.89 -1.81 -6.68
C TYR A 181 11.63 -1.18 -6.10
N SER A 182 11.60 0.15 -6.04
CA SER A 182 10.44 0.91 -5.59
C SER A 182 9.46 1.18 -6.72
N GLY A 183 8.16 1.16 -6.44
CA GLY A 183 7.13 1.38 -7.44
C GLY A 183 5.74 0.93 -6.99
N ALA A 184 4.86 0.64 -7.95
CA ALA A 184 3.53 0.11 -7.67
C ALA A 184 3.55 -1.42 -7.70
N ARG A 185 2.90 -2.04 -6.72
CA ARG A 185 2.84 -3.49 -6.54
C ARG A 185 1.41 -3.95 -6.35
N SER A 186 1.18 -5.23 -6.65
CA SER A 186 0.06 -5.96 -6.06
C SER A 186 0.05 -5.75 -4.52
N PRO A 187 -1.12 -5.80 -3.86
CA PRO A 187 -1.21 -5.56 -2.43
C PRO A 187 -0.19 -6.41 -1.65
N MET A 188 0.66 -5.75 -0.86
CA MET A 188 1.74 -6.39 -0.10
C MET A 188 1.21 -7.01 1.20
N TRP A 189 0.36 -8.05 1.08
CA TRP A 189 -0.30 -8.69 2.21
C TRP A 189 0.66 -9.40 3.18
N ASP A 190 1.83 -9.80 2.69
CA ASP A 190 2.95 -10.30 3.49
C ASP A 190 3.48 -9.21 4.45
N ARG A 191 3.73 -8.00 3.95
CA ARG A 191 4.16 -6.85 4.76
C ARG A 191 3.04 -6.40 5.69
N PHE A 192 1.82 -6.32 5.18
CA PHE A 192 0.64 -5.95 5.95
C PHE A 192 0.45 -6.90 7.14
N TRP A 193 0.64 -8.20 6.95
CA TRP A 193 0.58 -9.19 8.04
C TRP A 193 1.55 -8.87 9.18
N LEU A 194 2.80 -8.52 8.86
CA LEU A 194 3.82 -8.19 9.85
C LEU A 194 3.41 -6.96 10.67
N TYR A 195 2.97 -5.89 9.99
CA TYR A 195 2.57 -4.67 10.68
C TYR A 195 1.25 -4.79 11.41
N LEU A 196 0.33 -5.62 10.92
CA LEU A 196 -0.92 -5.90 11.60
C LEU A 196 -0.68 -6.65 12.91
N ASN A 197 0.24 -7.62 12.94
CA ASN A 197 0.63 -8.27 14.19
C ASN A 197 1.30 -7.31 15.18
N TYR A 198 2.13 -6.40 14.67
CA TYR A 198 2.78 -5.38 15.48
C TYR A 198 1.76 -4.41 16.10
N SER A 199 0.92 -3.78 15.28
CA SER A 199 -0.12 -2.83 15.73
C SER A 199 -1.13 -3.46 16.69
N THR A 200 -1.56 -4.69 16.41
CA THR A 200 -2.56 -5.39 17.24
C THR A 200 -1.96 -6.08 18.47
N ARG A 201 -0.65 -5.93 18.72
CA ARG A 201 0.07 -6.49 19.88
C ARG A 201 -0.16 -7.99 20.04
N GLY A 202 -0.14 -8.72 18.93
CA GLY A 202 -0.28 -10.18 18.91
C GLY A 202 -1.72 -10.69 18.99
N MET A 203 -2.74 -9.86 18.68
CA MET A 203 -4.13 -10.34 18.54
C MET A 203 -4.33 -11.19 17.29
N MET A 204 -3.58 -10.92 16.20
CA MET A 204 -3.74 -11.66 14.93
C MET A 204 -3.06 -13.03 14.97
N ALA A 205 -1.87 -13.10 15.57
CA ALA A 205 -1.16 -14.33 15.90
C ALA A 205 -0.32 -14.15 17.17
N ALA A 206 -0.14 -15.22 17.93
CA ALA A 206 0.72 -15.25 19.11
C ALA A 206 2.12 -15.79 18.79
N GLU A 207 2.98 -15.84 19.81
CA GLU A 207 4.34 -16.40 19.76
C GLU A 207 4.37 -17.89 19.33
N ASP A 208 3.24 -18.60 19.36
CA ASP A 208 3.10 -19.99 18.93
C ASP A 208 3.15 -20.15 17.40
N ARG A 209 2.99 -19.06 16.64
CA ARG A 209 3.02 -19.07 15.17
C ARG A 209 4.05 -18.08 14.66
N LYS A 210 4.99 -18.57 13.85
CA LYS A 210 6.05 -17.76 13.24
C LYS A 210 5.92 -17.78 11.73
N GLY A 211 6.21 -16.64 11.12
CA GLY A 211 6.14 -16.47 9.67
C GLY A 211 4.79 -15.91 9.22
N ILE A 212 4.47 -16.19 7.97
CA ILE A 212 3.30 -15.66 7.26
C ILE A 212 2.23 -16.77 7.14
N PRO A 213 0.93 -16.46 7.25
CA PRO A 213 -0.13 -17.44 7.10
C PRO A 213 -0.04 -18.20 5.77
N PRO A 214 -0.35 -19.51 5.74
CA PRO A 214 -0.30 -20.32 4.53
C PRO A 214 -1.09 -19.71 3.36
N GLY A 215 -0.52 -19.79 2.16
CA GLY A 215 -1.15 -19.28 0.93
C GLY A 215 -0.94 -17.79 0.66
N THR A 216 -0.54 -17.01 1.66
CA THR A 216 -0.24 -15.57 1.49
C THR A 216 0.86 -15.39 0.45
N SER A 217 0.60 -14.57 -0.58
CA SER A 217 1.60 -14.25 -1.58
C SER A 217 2.69 -13.37 -0.99
N GLU A 218 3.94 -13.82 -1.08
CA GLU A 218 5.10 -13.00 -0.77
C GLU A 218 5.43 -12.08 -1.97
N ARG A 219 5.87 -10.86 -1.68
CA ARG A 219 6.25 -9.92 -2.73
C ARG A 219 7.58 -10.36 -3.36
N PRO A 220 7.73 -10.32 -4.70
CA PRO A 220 9.02 -10.58 -5.33
C PRO A 220 10.00 -9.43 -5.05
N ASP A 221 11.26 -9.75 -4.79
CA ASP A 221 12.31 -8.73 -4.54
C ASP A 221 12.44 -7.75 -5.72
N ALA A 222 12.37 -8.27 -6.94
CA ALA A 222 12.48 -7.49 -8.17
C ALA A 222 11.18 -7.55 -9.00
N ILE A 223 10.83 -6.41 -9.57
CA ILE A 223 9.72 -6.24 -10.51
C ILE A 223 10.22 -5.48 -11.75
N PRO A 224 9.64 -5.70 -12.94
CA PRO A 224 10.08 -5.01 -14.14
C PRO A 224 9.84 -3.50 -14.04
N PHE A 225 10.75 -2.70 -14.61
CA PHE A 225 10.53 -1.27 -14.75
C PHE A 225 9.32 -0.94 -15.63
N ALA A 226 8.61 0.13 -15.29
CA ALA A 226 7.64 0.77 -16.18
C ALA A 226 8.33 1.17 -17.50
N LYS A 227 7.63 1.00 -18.63
CA LYS A 227 8.14 1.33 -19.97
C LYS A 227 7.31 2.45 -20.62
#